data_AF-A0A6G0R2U8-F1
#
_entry.id   AF-A0A6G0R2U8-F1
#
_cell.length_a   1.000
_cell.length_b   1.000
_cell.length_c   1.000
_cell.angle_alpha   90.00
_cell.angle_beta   90.00
_cell.angle_gamma   90.00
#
_symmetry.space_group_name_H-M   'P 1'
#
loop_
_entity.id
_entity.type
_entity.pdbx_description
1 polymer ?
#
loop_
_entity_poly.entity_id
_entity_poly.type
_entity_poly.pdbx_seq_one_letter_code
_entity_poly.pdbx_strand_id
1 'polypeptide(L)'
;MGPRQLCEEVAASLQETFELTTIGTVKYLLGVEILINKTRKQIVYSQRQYVLEVLKRFHMENGSATPEATAPSSVEVPATKEYLPYRELVGAL
;
A
#
# COMPACT_ATOMS: atom_id res chain seq x y z
N MET A 1 -22.19 26.08 5.34
CA MET A 1 -22.20 25.09 4.24
C MET A 1 -21.47 23.84 4.67
N GLY A 2 -21.88 22.67 4.20
CA GLY A 2 -21.20 21.41 4.46
C GLY A 2 -20.02 21.17 3.50
N PRO A 3 -19.05 20.29 3.84
CA PRO A 3 -17.87 20.04 3.01
C PRO A 3 -18.18 19.62 1.57
N ARG A 4 -19.28 18.87 1.35
CA ARG A 4 -19.69 18.43 0.01
C ARG A 4 -20.12 19.57 -0.90
N GLN A 5 -20.89 20.52 -0.37
CA GLN A 5 -21.41 21.65 -1.13
C GLN A 5 -20.26 22.53 -1.63
N LEU A 6 -19.23 22.74 -0.79
CA LEU A 6 -18.03 23.47 -1.19
C LEU A 6 -17.30 22.77 -2.36
N CYS A 7 -17.16 21.44 -2.29
CA CYS A 7 -16.54 20.68 -3.38
C CYS A 7 -17.34 20.76 -4.69
N GLU A 8 -18.67 20.75 -4.60
CA GLU A 8 -19.56 20.87 -5.76
C GLU A 8 -19.46 22.25 -6.42
N GLU A 9 -19.46 23.32 -5.63
CA GLU A 9 -19.29 24.69 -6.14
C GLU A 9 -17.93 24.89 -6.82
N VAL A 10 -16.85 24.40 -6.20
CA VAL A 10 -15.51 24.47 -6.77
C VAL A 10 -15.43 23.65 -8.07
N ALA A 11 -16.03 22.46 -8.10
CA ALA A 11 -16.07 21.64 -9.31
C ALA A 11 -16.84 22.34 -10.45
N ALA A 12 -17.98 22.98 -10.13
CA ALA A 12 -18.76 23.74 -11.11
C ALA A 12 -17.96 24.91 -11.70
N SER A 13 -17.29 25.69 -10.86
CA SER A 13 -16.44 26.80 -11.31
C SER A 13 -15.29 26.34 -12.20
N LEU A 14 -14.65 25.21 -11.88
CA LEU A 14 -13.58 24.65 -12.71
C LEU A 14 -14.10 24.14 -14.05
N GLN A 15 -15.33 23.63 -14.11
CA GLN A 15 -15.91 23.05 -15.31
C GLN A 15 -16.22 24.11 -16.40
N GLU A 16 -16.31 25.38 -16.02
CA GLU A 16 -16.46 26.49 -16.97
C GLU A 16 -15.20 26.68 -17.85
N THR A 17 -14.03 26.29 -17.35
CA THR A 17 -12.73 26.49 -18.03
C THR A 17 -12.07 25.18 -18.45
N PHE A 18 -12.37 24.08 -17.76
CA PHE A 18 -11.71 22.79 -17.96
C PHE A 18 -12.72 21.67 -18.18
N GLU A 19 -12.38 20.71 -19.05
CA GLU A 19 -13.14 19.47 -19.16
C GLU A 19 -12.96 18.63 -17.90
N LEU A 20 -14.01 18.55 -17.09
CA LEU A 20 -14.06 17.73 -15.89
C LEU A 20 -14.84 16.44 -16.14
N THR A 21 -14.28 15.32 -15.68
CA THR A 21 -14.94 14.02 -15.71
C THR A 21 -15.09 13.46 -14.30
N THR A 22 -16.30 13.05 -13.94
CA THR A 22 -16.56 12.38 -12.67
C THR A 22 -16.15 10.92 -12.75
N ILE A 23 -15.13 10.53 -11.99
CA ILE A 23 -14.58 9.16 -11.94
C ILE A 23 -15.38 8.27 -10.94
N GLY A 24 -16.33 8.87 -10.21
CA GLY A 24 -17.18 8.20 -9.24
C GLY A 24 -16.50 8.02 -7.88
N THR A 25 -16.87 6.95 -7.17
CA THR A 25 -16.29 6.67 -5.85
C THR A 25 -14.83 6.20 -6.00
N VAL A 26 -13.93 6.78 -5.20
CA VAL A 26 -12.51 6.41 -5.19
C VAL A 26 -12.38 4.92 -4.85
N LYS A 27 -11.77 4.17 -5.78
CA LYS A 27 -11.43 2.76 -5.61
C LYS A 27 -9.97 2.55 -5.23
N TYR A 28 -9.08 3.45 -5.64
CA TYR A 28 -7.65 3.37 -5.38
C TYR A 28 -7.11 4.75 -5.03
N LEU A 29 -6.27 4.82 -4.01
CA LEU A 29 -5.55 6.03 -3.62
C LEU A 29 -4.13 5.64 -3.19
N LEU A 30 -3.11 6.20 -3.85
CA LEU A 30 -1.69 5.96 -3.52
C LEU A 30 -1.31 4.47 -3.43
N GLY A 31 -1.84 3.63 -4.32
CA GLY A 31 -1.58 2.19 -4.33
C GLY A 31 -2.39 1.37 -3.31
N VAL A 32 -3.26 2.02 -2.54
CA VAL A 32 -4.20 1.37 -1.62
C VAL A 32 -5.57 1.27 -2.27
N GLU A 33 -6.08 0.05 -2.42
CA GLU A 33 -7.45 -0.24 -2.82
C GLU A 33 -8.40 0.02 -1.65
N ILE A 34 -9.50 0.74 -1.91
CA ILE A 34 -10.53 1.10 -0.95
C ILE A 34 -11.83 0.39 -1.34
N LEU A 35 -12.26 -0.54 -0.48
CA LEU A 35 -13.48 -1.33 -0.66
C LEU A 35 -14.54 -0.86 0.35
N ILE A 36 -15.54 -0.14 -0.14
CA ILE A 36 -16.60 0.43 0.70
C ILE A 36 -17.85 -0.46 0.65
N ASN A 37 -18.17 -1.12 1.76
CA ASN A 37 -19.42 -1.87 1.93
C ASN A 37 -20.42 -1.03 2.72
N LYS A 38 -21.33 -0.35 1.99
CA LYS A 38 -22.35 0.53 2.60
C LYS A 38 -23.35 -0.24 3.47
N THR A 39 -23.74 -1.45 3.05
CA THR A 39 -24.72 -2.28 3.77
C THR A 39 -24.20 -2.69 5.14
N ARG A 40 -22.94 -3.11 5.20
CA ARG A 40 -22.27 -3.51 6.44
C ARG A 40 -21.62 -2.34 7.19
N LYS A 41 -21.70 -1.12 6.63
CA LYS A 41 -21.01 0.09 7.13
C LYS A 41 -19.51 -0.14 7.38
N GLN A 42 -18.86 -0.82 6.44
CA GLN A 42 -17.44 -1.18 6.52
C GLN A 42 -16.64 -0.55 5.39
N ILE A 43 -15.41 -0.18 5.70
CA ILE A 43 -14.40 0.23 4.72
C ILE A 43 -13.21 -0.68 4.93
N VAL A 44 -12.78 -1.35 3.87
CA VAL A 44 -11.61 -2.23 3.87
C VAL A 44 -10.54 -1.59 3.00
N TYR A 45 -9.32 -1.51 3.53
CA TYR A 45 -8.14 -1.07 2.81
C TYR A 45 -7.31 -2.30 2.42
N SER A 46 -6.94 -2.40 1.15
CA SER A 46 -6.21 -3.53 0.59
C SER A 46 -5.03 -3.03 -0.24
N GLN A 47 -3.84 -3.54 0.05
CA GLN A 47 -2.65 -3.32 -0.79
C GLN A 47 -2.33 -4.55 -1.65
N ARG A 48 -3.30 -5.47 -1.82
CA ARG A 48 -3.06 -6.73 -2.52
C ARG A 48 -2.46 -6.51 -3.90
N GLN A 49 -3.00 -5.57 -4.66
CA GLN A 49 -2.50 -5.24 -6.00
C GLN A 49 -1.06 -4.71 -5.98
N TYR A 50 -0.76 -3.81 -5.04
CA TYR A 50 0.60 -3.29 -4.84
C TYR A 50 1.59 -4.42 -4.49
N VAL A 51 1.21 -5.34 -3.59
CA VAL A 51 2.04 -6.50 -3.25
C VAL A 51 2.31 -7.37 -4.47
N LEU A 52 1.30 -7.63 -5.30
CA LEU A 52 1.48 -8.39 -6.54
C LEU A 52 2.41 -7.67 -7.53
N GLU A 53 2.32 -6.35 -7.64
CA GLU A 53 3.22 -5.54 -8.47
C GLU A 53 4.67 -5.58 -7.98
N VAL A 54 4.87 -5.54 -6.66
CA VAL A 54 6.20 -5.71 -6.04
C VAL A 54 6.76 -7.09 -6.36
N LEU A 55 5.98 -8.16 -6.14
CA LEU A 55 6.43 -9.52 -6.43
C LEU A 55 6.80 -9.68 -7.91
N LYS A 56 5.96 -9.17 -8.82
CA LYS A 56 6.23 -9.20 -10.25
C LYS A 56 7.49 -8.43 -10.64
N ARG A 57 7.75 -7.28 -10.00
CA ARG A 57 8.95 -6.46 -10.24
C ARG A 57 10.24 -7.21 -9.91
N PHE A 58 10.19 -8.11 -8.93
CA PHE A 58 11.35 -8.92 -8.51
C PHE A 58 11.32 -10.36 -9.04
N HIS A 59 10.42 -10.68 -9.99
CA HIS A 59 10.26 -12.03 -10.55
C HIS A 59 9.93 -13.10 -9.49
N MET A 60 9.20 -12.71 -8.44
CA MET A 60 8.81 -13.54 -7.30
C MET A 60 7.32 -13.89 -7.30
N GLU A 61 6.59 -13.62 -8.39
CA GLU A 61 5.14 -13.84 -8.49
C GLU A 61 4.72 -15.31 -8.34
N ASN A 62 5.62 -16.25 -8.66
CA ASN A 62 5.40 -17.69 -8.55
C ASN A 62 6.05 -18.30 -7.30
N GLY A 63 6.55 -17.46 -6.38
CA GLY A 63 7.37 -17.87 -5.23
C GLY A 63 8.83 -18.08 -5.61
N SER A 64 9.74 -17.71 -4.71
CA SER A 64 11.14 -18.12 -4.81
C SER A 64 11.29 -19.51 -4.20
N ALA A 65 11.93 -20.44 -4.90
CA ALA A 65 12.43 -21.65 -4.27
C ALA A 65 13.46 -21.20 -3.24
N THR A 66 13.09 -21.13 -1.97
CA THR A 66 14.04 -20.90 -0.89
C THR A 66 14.99 -22.09 -0.94
N PRO A 67 16.30 -21.91 -1.21
CA PRO A 67 17.22 -23.02 -1.18
C PRO A 67 17.11 -23.65 0.20
N GLU A 68 16.85 -24.96 0.27
CA GLU A 68 16.82 -25.68 1.53
C GLU A 68 18.19 -25.50 2.20
N ALA A 69 18.21 -24.91 3.41
CA ALA A 69 19.43 -24.68 4.14
C ALA A 69 20.07 -26.03 4.48
N THR A 70 21.04 -26.44 3.67
CA THR A 70 21.68 -27.75 3.78
C THR A 70 22.69 -27.79 4.94
N ALA A 71 22.91 -26.65 5.59
CA ALA A 71 23.73 -26.51 6.78
C ALA A 71 23.07 -25.52 7.76
N PRO A 72 23.14 -25.77 9.08
CA PRO A 72 22.70 -24.81 10.07
C PRO A 72 23.54 -23.52 9.96
N SER A 73 22.86 -22.37 9.94
CA SER A 73 23.51 -21.06 9.97
C SER A 73 24.21 -20.87 11.33
N SER A 74 25.53 -21.08 11.38
CA SER A 74 26.35 -20.71 12.53
C SER A 74 26.76 -19.24 12.42
N VAL A 75 25.79 -18.32 12.39
CA VAL A 75 26.10 -16.90 12.59
C VAL A 75 26.17 -16.69 14.10
N GLU A 76 27.38 -16.69 14.63
CA GLU A 76 27.63 -16.16 15.97
C GLU A 76 27.30 -14.66 15.92
N VAL A 77 26.12 -14.30 16.42
CA VAL A 77 25.73 -12.89 16.55
C VAL A 77 26.65 -12.27 17.59
N PRO A 78 27.46 -11.25 17.26
CA PRO A 78 28.22 -10.53 18.27
C PRO A 78 27.22 -9.99 19.29
N ALA A 79 27.42 -10.30 20.57
CA ALA A 79 26.59 -9.76 21.65
C ALA A 79 26.90 -8.27 21.81
N THR A 80 26.30 -7.44 20.96
CA THR A 80 26.40 -5.99 21.05
C THR A 80 25.47 -5.51 22.15
N LYS A 81 26.02 -4.84 23.18
CA LYS A 81 25.24 -4.22 24.27
C LYS A 81 24.61 -2.88 23.86
N GLU A 82 24.95 -2.41 22.67
CA GLU A 82 24.48 -1.15 22.11
C GLU A 82 23.06 -1.31 21.58
N TYR A 83 22.19 -0.37 21.92
CA TYR A 83 20.81 -0.37 21.47
C TYR A 83 20.78 -0.07 19.96
N LEU A 84 20.36 -1.05 19.16
CA LEU A 84 20.08 -0.86 17.74
C LEU A 84 18.56 -0.76 17.54
N PRO A 85 18.07 0.23 16.78
CA PRO A 85 16.65 0.34 16.47
C PRO A 85 16.19 -0.89 15.69
N TYR A 86 14.98 -1.39 16.00
CA TYR A 86 14.41 -2.61 15.41
C TYR A 86 14.44 -2.63 13.86
N ARG A 87 14.35 -1.47 13.21
CA ARG A 87 14.44 -1.34 11.75
C ARG A 87 15.80 -1.76 11.18
N GLU A 88 16.87 -1.60 11.94
CA GLU A 88 18.22 -2.01 11.53
C GLU A 88 18.46 -3.51 11.75
N LEU A 89 17.70 -4.14 12.65
CA LEU A 89 17.80 -5.57 12.94
C LEU A 89 17.06 -6.45 11.93
N VAL A 90 15.99 -5.94 11.32
CA VAL A 90 15.09 -6.73 10.46
C VAL A 90 15.46 -6.66 8.96
N GLY A 91 16.51 -5.91 8.63
CA GLY A 91 17.02 -5.79 7.26
C GLY A 91 16.42 -4.60 6.51
N ALA A 92 17.27 -3.95 5.72
CA ALA A 92 16.89 -2.92 4.78
C ALA A 92 15.96 -3.52 3.72
N LEU A 93 14.70 -3.10 3.73
CA LEU A 93 13.84 -3.13 2.54
C LEU A 93 14.28 -2.01 1.58
#